data_AF-A0A352NJE3-F1
#
_entry.id   AF-A0A352NJE3-F1
#
_cell.length_a   1.000
_cell.length_b   1.000
_cell.length_c   1.000
_cell.angle_alpha   90.00
_cell.angle_beta   90.00
_cell.angle_gamma   90.00
#
_symmetry.space_group_name_H-M   'P 1'
#
loop_
_entity.id
_entity.type
_entity.pdbx_description
1 polymer ?
#
loop_
_entity_poly.entity_id
_entity_poly.type
_entity_poly.pdbx_seq_one_letter_code
_entity_poly.pdbx_strand_id
1 'polypeptide(L)'
;KQGAVKCSSCPVQCEILEGYLGACRRYQNVNGQLVRNRKLVTEVSQDGPLITAVGAGTNYPCCRPAPHIVQDTVDGVEVVTVVTEAPLSYSGVKVKIDTNLYIGEEGSKVKREGKVVGMVDTEEYGSKMLSVGGANLLTGQDGFIVARTIVEIANGERVKLKVEEGSALELQVGHPPVINGVEDTKMRVGCGSATIGMFAAHLKEVVDEAIILDHHVVGLLSEHLAGEAVSMSWSGVIPNARKSTRGRYFGEPGHGWGGTSIESPEVAIKSVDMSVAKVGIKILVTETTAQKAALFRVRN
;
A
#
# COMPACT_ATOMS: atom_id res chain seq x y z
N LYS A 1 32.14 -29.14 -24.26
CA LYS A 1 31.60 -30.53 -24.44
C LYS A 1 31.25 -30.74 -25.92
N GLN A 2 31.35 -31.95 -26.47
CA GLN A 2 31.00 -32.19 -27.88
C GLN A 2 29.51 -31.83 -28.12
N GLY A 3 29.22 -31.04 -29.16
CA GLY A 3 27.86 -30.56 -29.45
C GLY A 3 27.35 -29.42 -28.55
N ALA A 4 28.17 -28.86 -27.66
CA ALA A 4 27.79 -27.66 -26.90
C ALA A 4 28.04 -26.38 -27.69
N VAL A 5 27.09 -25.46 -27.65
CA VAL A 5 27.23 -24.11 -28.21
C VAL A 5 27.42 -23.11 -27.08
N LYS A 6 28.45 -22.26 -27.18
CA LYS A 6 28.67 -21.18 -26.23
C LYS A 6 27.74 -20.01 -26.57
N CYS A 7 26.84 -19.66 -25.66
CA CYS A 7 25.90 -18.57 -25.86
C CYS A 7 26.60 -17.21 -25.82
N SER A 8 26.40 -16.38 -26.83
CA SER A 8 26.94 -15.01 -26.89
C SER A 8 25.92 -13.94 -26.50
N SER A 9 24.67 -14.36 -26.22
CA SER A 9 23.54 -13.46 -25.97
C SER A 9 23.65 -12.67 -24.68
N CYS A 10 24.43 -13.11 -23.68
CA CYS A 10 24.69 -12.34 -22.46
C CYS A 10 26.08 -12.64 -21.87
N PRO A 11 26.57 -11.82 -20.91
CA PRO A 11 27.92 -11.95 -20.34
C PRO A 11 28.20 -13.26 -19.60
N VAL A 12 27.16 -14.01 -19.19
CA VAL A 12 27.32 -15.31 -18.51
C VAL A 12 27.93 -16.36 -19.44
N GLN A 13 27.70 -16.23 -20.75
CA GLN A 13 28.26 -17.11 -21.78
C GLN A 13 28.12 -18.62 -21.52
N CYS A 14 26.95 -19.06 -21.05
CA CYS A 14 26.72 -20.47 -20.75
C CYS A 14 26.94 -21.39 -21.96
N GLU A 15 27.50 -22.57 -21.73
CA GLU A 15 27.58 -23.66 -22.72
C GLU A 15 26.28 -24.48 -22.73
N ILE A 16 25.63 -24.57 -23.88
CA ILE A 16 24.32 -25.21 -24.04
C ILE A 16 24.49 -26.48 -24.89
N LEU A 17 24.26 -27.64 -24.29
CA LEU A 17 24.27 -28.92 -24.99
C LEU A 17 23.09 -29.04 -25.96
N GLU A 18 23.28 -29.80 -27.03
CA GLU A 18 22.23 -30.11 -28.02
C GLU A 18 20.94 -30.60 -27.34
N GLY A 19 19.79 -30.01 -27.70
CA GLY A 19 18.50 -30.30 -27.10
C GLY A 19 18.20 -29.62 -25.75
N TYR A 20 19.20 -29.02 -25.09
CA TYR A 20 19.03 -28.38 -23.78
C TYR A 20 18.80 -26.87 -23.88
N LEU A 21 18.23 -26.32 -22.81
CA LEU A 21 18.08 -24.89 -22.59
C LEU A 21 19.30 -24.32 -21.86
N GLY A 22 19.66 -23.07 -22.18
CA GLY A 22 20.66 -22.32 -21.42
C GLY A 22 20.19 -21.96 -20.02
N ALA A 23 21.11 -21.43 -19.21
CA ALA A 23 20.84 -21.10 -17.80
C ALA A 23 19.65 -20.14 -17.61
N CYS A 24 19.47 -19.18 -18.53
CA CYS A 24 18.34 -18.26 -18.51
C CYS A 24 17.02 -18.86 -19.02
N ARG A 25 17.05 -20.09 -19.54
CA ARG A 25 15.94 -20.81 -20.19
C ARG A 25 15.29 -20.06 -21.37
N ARG A 26 16.03 -19.19 -22.06
CA ARG A 26 15.52 -18.41 -23.22
C ARG A 26 16.05 -18.89 -24.56
N TYR A 27 17.17 -19.59 -24.54
CA TYR A 27 17.86 -20.10 -25.72
C TYR A 27 17.98 -21.61 -25.61
N GLN A 28 17.63 -22.31 -26.67
CA GLN A 28 17.81 -23.74 -26.84
C GLN A 28 18.89 -23.97 -27.89
N ASN A 29 19.75 -24.97 -27.69
CA ASN A 29 20.61 -25.45 -28.76
C ASN A 29 19.83 -26.47 -29.61
N VAL A 30 19.58 -26.13 -30.87
CA VAL A 30 18.90 -26.94 -31.87
C VAL A 30 19.83 -27.08 -33.07
N ASN A 31 20.32 -28.30 -33.29
CA ASN A 31 21.28 -28.67 -34.33
C ASN A 31 22.53 -27.78 -34.36
N GLY A 32 23.11 -27.51 -33.18
CA GLY A 32 24.27 -26.62 -33.06
C GLY A 32 23.97 -25.13 -33.24
N GLN A 33 22.69 -24.73 -33.29
CA GLN A 33 22.27 -23.34 -33.39
C GLN A 33 21.46 -22.91 -32.17
N LEU A 34 21.68 -21.68 -31.71
CA LEU A 34 20.92 -21.11 -30.62
C LEU A 34 19.61 -20.52 -31.12
N VAL A 35 18.51 -21.15 -30.75
CA VAL A 35 17.14 -20.72 -31.09
C VAL A 35 16.48 -20.12 -29.86
N ARG A 36 15.84 -18.95 -30.00
CA ARG A 36 15.00 -18.38 -28.93
C ARG A 36 13.74 -19.21 -28.76
N ASN A 37 13.39 -19.53 -27.52
CA ASN A 37 12.16 -20.28 -27.21
C ASN A 37 10.93 -19.39 -26.95
N ARG A 38 11.11 -18.06 -26.99
CA ARG A 38 10.02 -17.09 -26.85
C ARG A 38 10.19 -15.95 -27.83
N LYS A 39 9.11 -15.59 -28.52
CA LYS A 39 9.06 -14.41 -29.40
C LYS A 39 8.91 -13.14 -28.55
N LEU A 40 9.42 -12.02 -29.07
CA LEU A 40 9.14 -10.70 -28.52
C LEU A 40 7.63 -10.44 -28.57
N VAL A 41 7.04 -10.07 -27.43
CA VAL A 41 5.65 -9.63 -27.36
C VAL A 41 5.61 -8.13 -27.64
N THR A 42 4.95 -7.77 -28.74
CA THR A 42 4.81 -6.38 -29.20
C THR A 42 3.42 -5.79 -28.91
N GLU A 43 2.48 -6.62 -28.46
CA GLU A 43 1.16 -6.18 -28.03
C GLU A 43 1.27 -5.44 -26.69
N VAL A 44 0.80 -4.19 -26.65
CA VAL A 44 0.91 -3.27 -25.51
C VAL A 44 -0.44 -2.58 -25.28
N SER A 45 -0.69 -2.13 -24.04
CA SER A 45 -1.84 -1.29 -23.71
C SER A 45 -1.70 0.10 -24.34
N GLN A 46 -2.83 0.82 -24.54
CA GLN A 46 -2.83 2.16 -25.15
C GLN A 46 -1.92 3.17 -24.42
N ASP A 47 -1.81 3.09 -23.09
CA ASP A 47 -0.94 3.94 -22.28
C ASP A 47 0.42 3.28 -21.96
N GLY A 48 0.75 2.20 -22.67
CA GLY A 48 1.93 1.38 -22.42
C GLY A 48 3.19 1.83 -23.14
N PRO A 49 4.32 1.14 -22.91
CA PRO A 49 5.51 1.30 -23.75
C PRO A 49 5.21 0.89 -25.20
N LEU A 50 6.06 1.25 -26.16
CA LEU A 50 5.86 0.90 -27.58
C LEU A 50 5.97 -0.62 -27.86
N ILE A 51 6.71 -1.34 -27.01
CA ILE A 51 6.85 -2.80 -27.00
C ILE A 51 7.06 -3.28 -25.56
N THR A 52 6.80 -4.56 -25.29
CA THR A 52 7.10 -5.16 -23.99
C THR A 52 8.55 -5.65 -23.90
N ALA A 53 9.04 -5.92 -22.69
CA ALA A 53 10.31 -6.63 -22.49
C ALA A 53 10.18 -8.16 -22.64
N VAL A 54 8.97 -8.69 -22.76
CA VAL A 54 8.72 -10.13 -22.73
C VAL A 54 9.23 -10.77 -24.01
N GLY A 55 10.23 -11.64 -23.90
CA GLY A 55 10.89 -12.25 -25.05
C GLY A 55 11.92 -11.34 -25.74
N ALA A 56 12.26 -10.19 -25.16
CA ALA A 56 13.29 -9.26 -25.67
C ALA A 56 14.70 -9.84 -25.61
N GLY A 57 14.94 -10.85 -24.77
CA GLY A 57 16.29 -11.31 -24.43
C GLY A 57 16.96 -10.33 -23.47
N THR A 58 18.22 -10.58 -23.14
CA THR A 58 18.94 -9.78 -22.15
C THR A 58 20.36 -9.52 -22.57
N ASN A 59 20.79 -8.28 -22.41
CA ASN A 59 22.21 -7.94 -22.37
C ASN A 59 22.66 -7.62 -20.94
N TYR A 60 21.80 -7.74 -19.93
CA TYR A 60 22.14 -7.47 -18.54
C TYR A 60 22.99 -8.60 -17.92
N PRO A 61 23.96 -8.30 -17.03
CA PRO A 61 24.53 -6.97 -16.75
C PRO A 61 25.68 -6.67 -17.72
N CYS A 62 25.51 -5.74 -18.67
CA CYS A 62 26.54 -5.39 -19.64
C CYS A 62 26.43 -3.93 -20.08
N CYS A 63 27.52 -3.39 -20.61
CA CYS A 63 27.57 -2.09 -21.29
C CYS A 63 27.00 -2.12 -22.71
N ARG A 64 26.64 -3.30 -23.24
CA ARG A 64 25.97 -3.41 -24.54
C ARG A 64 24.57 -2.81 -24.45
N PRO A 65 24.10 -2.07 -25.49
CA PRO A 65 22.75 -1.54 -25.54
C PRO A 65 21.69 -2.62 -25.35
N ALA A 66 20.48 -2.23 -24.94
CA ALA A 66 19.37 -3.18 -24.82
C ALA A 66 19.08 -3.86 -26.19
N PRO A 67 18.63 -5.13 -26.21
CA PRO A 67 18.37 -5.85 -27.45
C PRO A 67 17.38 -5.15 -28.40
N HIS A 68 16.44 -4.40 -27.84
CA HIS A 68 15.46 -3.63 -28.60
C HIS A 68 15.39 -2.19 -28.09
N ILE A 69 15.58 -1.25 -29.01
CA ILE A 69 15.42 0.18 -28.84
C ILE A 69 14.52 0.62 -29.99
N VAL A 70 13.32 1.07 -29.68
CA VAL A 70 12.33 1.50 -30.66
C VAL A 70 11.87 2.91 -30.36
N GLN A 71 11.45 3.63 -31.39
CA GLN A 71 10.95 5.00 -31.28
C GLN A 71 9.65 5.16 -32.07
N ASP A 72 8.77 6.01 -31.58
CA ASP A 72 7.54 6.45 -32.26
C ASP A 72 7.07 7.80 -31.71
N THR A 73 6.04 8.40 -32.30
CA THR A 73 5.35 9.58 -31.77
C THR A 73 4.00 9.19 -31.20
N VAL A 74 3.80 9.38 -29.90
CA VAL A 74 2.54 9.12 -29.19
C VAL A 74 1.96 10.45 -28.72
N ASP A 75 0.75 10.78 -29.15
CA ASP A 75 0.06 12.04 -28.82
C ASP A 75 0.92 13.31 -29.05
N GLY A 76 1.70 13.31 -30.13
CA GLY A 76 2.58 14.42 -30.50
C GLY A 76 3.89 14.50 -29.71
N VAL A 77 4.19 13.51 -28.87
CA VAL A 77 5.44 13.39 -28.10
C VAL A 77 6.31 12.27 -28.69
N GLU A 78 7.59 12.56 -28.96
CA GLU A 78 8.55 11.53 -29.33
C GLU A 78 8.81 10.59 -28.14
N VAL A 79 8.51 9.31 -28.31
CA VAL A 79 8.67 8.27 -27.29
C VAL A 79 9.76 7.30 -27.75
N VAL A 80 10.71 7.02 -26.85
CA VAL A 80 11.73 5.97 -27.04
C VAL A 80 11.52 4.89 -25.99
N THR A 81 11.32 3.65 -26.43
CA THR A 81 11.18 2.48 -25.57
C THR A 81 12.44 1.61 -25.67
N VAL A 82 13.11 1.40 -24.53
CA VAL A 82 14.34 0.61 -24.40
C VAL A 82 14.04 -0.60 -23.52
N VAL A 83 14.07 -1.81 -24.08
CA VAL A 83 13.68 -3.02 -23.35
C VAL A 83 14.76 -4.09 -23.32
N THR A 84 15.02 -4.59 -22.11
CA THR A 84 15.84 -5.76 -21.83
C THR A 84 15.16 -6.58 -20.76
N GLU A 85 15.23 -7.90 -20.84
CA GLU A 85 14.81 -8.77 -19.76
C GLU A 85 15.90 -8.80 -18.67
N ALA A 86 15.49 -8.89 -17.42
CA ALA A 86 16.39 -9.08 -16.27
C ALA A 86 16.08 -10.42 -15.57
N PRO A 87 17.03 -11.00 -14.83
CA PRO A 87 16.69 -12.08 -13.91
C PRO A 87 15.78 -11.53 -12.80
N LEU A 88 14.79 -12.32 -12.39
CA LEU A 88 13.90 -11.94 -11.29
C LEU A 88 14.63 -11.89 -9.94
N SER A 89 15.87 -12.38 -9.86
CA SER A 89 16.62 -12.62 -8.62
C SER A 89 16.89 -11.40 -7.74
N TYR A 90 16.69 -10.18 -8.23
CA TYR A 90 16.83 -8.92 -7.46
C TYR A 90 15.52 -8.13 -7.39
N SER A 91 14.42 -8.71 -7.85
CA SER A 91 13.14 -8.02 -7.95
C SER A 91 12.36 -8.09 -6.64
N GLY A 92 11.52 -7.09 -6.43
CA GLY A 92 10.57 -7.05 -5.33
C GLY A 92 9.43 -6.11 -5.69
N VAL A 93 8.32 -6.22 -4.96
CA VAL A 93 7.18 -5.33 -5.08
C VAL A 93 6.86 -4.78 -3.70
N LYS A 94 6.52 -3.49 -3.66
CA LYS A 94 5.96 -2.84 -2.48
C LYS A 94 4.44 -2.81 -2.64
N VAL A 95 3.72 -3.40 -1.70
CA VAL A 95 2.27 -3.53 -1.75
C VAL A 95 1.66 -2.58 -0.74
N LYS A 96 0.93 -1.59 -1.23
CA LYS A 96 0.06 -0.75 -0.39
C LYS A 96 -1.22 -1.51 -0.09
N ILE A 97 -1.58 -1.60 1.18
CA ILE A 97 -2.82 -2.21 1.66
C ILE A 97 -3.67 -1.10 2.24
N ASP A 98 -4.75 -0.79 1.53
CA ASP A 98 -5.76 0.18 1.95
C ASP A 98 -6.66 -0.44 3.02
N THR A 99 -6.16 -0.53 4.26
CA THR A 99 -6.94 -0.96 5.42
C THR A 99 -6.64 -0.14 6.67
N ASN A 100 -7.67 0.05 7.50
CA ASN A 100 -7.54 0.59 8.86
C ASN A 100 -7.25 -0.51 9.91
N LEU A 101 -7.38 -1.78 9.52
CA LEU A 101 -7.22 -2.91 10.42
C LEU A 101 -5.75 -3.17 10.72
N TYR A 102 -5.47 -3.65 11.92
CA TYR A 102 -4.14 -4.09 12.31
C TYR A 102 -3.72 -5.31 11.48
N ILE A 103 -2.50 -5.28 10.93
CA ILE A 103 -1.94 -6.40 10.17
C ILE A 103 -0.77 -7.09 10.87
N GLY A 104 0.01 -6.35 11.67
CA GLY A 104 1.24 -6.80 12.28
C GLY A 104 2.21 -5.64 12.48
N GLU A 105 3.23 -5.86 13.31
CA GLU A 105 4.31 -4.91 13.57
C GLU A 105 5.22 -4.74 12.36
N GLU A 106 5.84 -3.56 12.24
CA GLU A 106 6.84 -3.31 11.20
C GLU A 106 8.02 -4.29 11.33
N GLY A 107 8.46 -4.84 10.20
CA GLY A 107 9.50 -5.87 10.15
C GLY A 107 9.00 -7.31 10.36
N SER A 108 7.75 -7.52 10.77
CA SER A 108 7.17 -8.87 10.90
C SER A 108 7.20 -9.61 9.56
N LYS A 109 7.58 -10.89 9.59
CA LYS A 109 7.69 -11.71 8.38
C LYS A 109 6.32 -11.96 7.76
N VAL A 110 6.22 -11.81 6.45
CA VAL A 110 5.06 -12.18 5.66
C VAL A 110 5.31 -13.55 5.06
N LYS A 111 4.39 -14.49 5.28
CA LYS A 111 4.48 -15.86 4.82
C LYS A 111 3.39 -16.21 3.83
N ARG A 112 3.71 -17.11 2.91
CA ARG A 112 2.77 -17.81 2.04
C ARG A 112 3.07 -19.30 2.09
N GLU A 113 2.04 -20.13 2.31
CA GLU A 113 2.21 -21.59 2.44
C GLU A 113 3.32 -21.97 3.47
N GLY A 114 3.42 -21.20 4.55
CA GLY A 114 4.43 -21.36 5.60
C GLY A 114 5.83 -20.82 5.28
N LYS A 115 6.09 -20.36 4.05
CA LYS A 115 7.40 -19.84 3.61
C LYS A 115 7.44 -18.33 3.64
N VAL A 116 8.58 -17.76 4.03
CA VAL A 116 8.76 -16.30 4.11
C VAL A 116 8.88 -15.73 2.69
N VAL A 117 7.99 -14.81 2.34
CA VAL A 117 7.95 -14.14 1.02
C VAL A 117 8.22 -12.64 1.09
N GLY A 118 8.21 -12.07 2.30
CA GLY A 118 8.43 -10.64 2.50
C GLY A 118 8.36 -10.25 3.97
N MET A 119 8.10 -8.97 4.21
CA MET A 119 7.89 -8.40 5.54
C MET A 119 6.85 -7.27 5.51
N VAL A 120 6.26 -7.00 6.66
CA VAL A 120 5.54 -5.74 6.90
C VAL A 120 6.57 -4.61 6.83
N ASP A 121 6.30 -3.64 5.96
CA ASP A 121 7.17 -2.49 5.71
C ASP A 121 6.60 -1.25 6.42
N THR A 122 7.39 -0.18 6.46
CA THR A 122 7.01 1.07 7.12
C THR A 122 5.70 1.62 6.57
N GLU A 123 4.82 2.07 7.47
CA GLU A 123 3.53 2.67 7.11
C GLU A 123 3.73 3.95 6.28
N GLU A 124 3.00 4.06 5.16
CA GLU A 124 3.08 5.23 4.27
C GLU A 124 1.71 5.89 4.16
N TYR A 125 1.63 7.18 4.49
CA TYR A 125 0.39 7.98 4.40
C TYR A 125 -0.83 7.32 5.05
N GLY A 126 -0.65 6.68 6.21
CA GLY A 126 -1.73 6.03 6.93
C GLY A 126 -2.13 4.65 6.42
N SER A 127 -1.40 4.11 5.42
CA SER A 127 -1.67 2.83 4.77
C SER A 127 -0.62 1.79 5.12
N LYS A 128 -1.07 0.56 5.38
CA LYS A 128 -0.17 -0.54 5.72
C LYS A 128 0.60 -1.00 4.49
N MET A 129 1.90 -1.25 4.63
CA MET A 129 2.77 -1.59 3.51
C MET A 129 3.38 -2.96 3.69
N LEU A 130 3.55 -3.71 2.60
CA LEU A 130 4.38 -4.91 2.58
C LEU A 130 5.51 -4.75 1.58
N SER A 131 6.68 -5.28 1.91
CA SER A 131 7.78 -5.50 0.97
C SER A 131 7.87 -6.99 0.67
N VAL A 132 7.61 -7.38 -0.59
CA VAL A 132 7.59 -8.78 -1.04
C VAL A 132 8.71 -9.00 -2.04
N GLY A 133 9.52 -10.03 -1.83
CA GLY A 133 10.68 -10.34 -2.68
C GLY A 133 12.01 -9.84 -2.14
N GLY A 134 12.89 -9.44 -3.06
CA GLY A 134 14.25 -9.04 -2.76
C GLY A 134 15.26 -10.18 -2.89
N ALA A 135 16.53 -9.79 -3.09
CA ALA A 135 17.57 -10.71 -3.53
C ALA A 135 17.80 -11.89 -2.58
N ASN A 136 17.74 -11.63 -1.28
CA ASN A 136 17.97 -12.64 -0.25
C ASN A 136 16.89 -13.73 -0.26
N LEU A 137 15.63 -13.36 -0.51
CA LEU A 137 14.52 -14.33 -0.54
C LEU A 137 14.50 -15.09 -1.87
N LEU A 138 14.73 -14.41 -2.98
CA LEU A 138 14.70 -15.02 -4.33
C LEU A 138 15.86 -15.97 -4.61
N THR A 139 17.02 -15.74 -3.99
CA THR A 139 18.19 -16.63 -4.10
C THR A 139 18.21 -17.71 -3.02
N GLY A 140 17.28 -17.66 -2.06
CA GLY A 140 17.13 -18.67 -1.01
C GLY A 140 16.41 -19.94 -1.47
N GLN A 141 16.28 -20.90 -0.54
CA GLN A 141 15.65 -22.20 -0.80
C GLN A 141 14.20 -22.10 -1.27
N ASP A 142 13.47 -21.07 -0.81
CA ASP A 142 12.06 -20.82 -1.13
C ASP A 142 11.88 -19.81 -2.29
N GLY A 143 12.92 -19.54 -3.09
CA GLY A 143 12.89 -18.50 -4.13
C GLY A 143 11.76 -18.63 -5.15
N PHE A 144 11.32 -19.86 -5.47
CA PHE A 144 10.21 -20.06 -6.41
C PHE A 144 8.85 -19.58 -5.88
N ILE A 145 8.54 -19.79 -4.59
CA ILE A 145 7.27 -19.29 -4.03
C ILE A 145 7.29 -17.77 -3.86
N VAL A 146 8.46 -17.19 -3.59
CA VAL A 146 8.69 -15.74 -3.57
C VAL A 146 8.44 -15.17 -4.96
N ALA A 147 9.10 -15.73 -5.98
CA ALA A 147 8.93 -15.35 -7.39
C ALA A 147 7.46 -15.43 -7.83
N ARG A 148 6.79 -16.56 -7.52
CA ARG A 148 5.37 -16.76 -7.82
C ARG A 148 4.51 -15.69 -7.15
N THR A 149 4.76 -15.37 -5.89
CA THR A 149 4.00 -14.34 -5.17
C THR A 149 4.16 -12.96 -5.80
N ILE A 150 5.38 -12.57 -6.19
CA ILE A 150 5.62 -11.31 -6.91
C ILE A 150 4.83 -11.27 -8.23
N VAL A 151 4.95 -12.33 -9.04
CA VAL A 151 4.32 -12.39 -10.37
C VAL A 151 2.80 -12.36 -10.27
N GLU A 152 2.21 -13.13 -9.36
CA GLU A 152 0.76 -13.16 -9.16
C GLU A 152 0.23 -11.80 -8.69
N ILE A 153 0.90 -11.13 -7.73
CA ILE A 153 0.54 -9.77 -7.32
C ILE A 153 0.61 -8.80 -8.51
N ALA A 154 1.71 -8.84 -9.29
CA ALA A 154 1.91 -7.96 -10.43
C ALA A 154 0.90 -8.21 -11.57
N ASN A 155 0.43 -9.44 -11.72
CA ASN A 155 -0.62 -9.81 -12.67
C ASN A 155 -2.04 -9.51 -12.17
N GLY A 156 -2.20 -8.96 -10.96
CA GLY A 156 -3.50 -8.67 -10.37
C GLY A 156 -4.27 -9.92 -9.90
N GLU A 157 -3.56 -11.03 -9.70
CA GLU A 157 -4.13 -12.25 -9.14
C GLU A 157 -4.31 -12.11 -7.63
N ARG A 158 -5.26 -12.86 -7.08
CA ARG A 158 -5.53 -12.87 -5.64
C ARG A 158 -4.52 -13.75 -4.92
N VAL A 159 -3.84 -13.18 -3.94
CA VAL A 159 -2.85 -13.89 -3.11
C VAL A 159 -3.28 -13.97 -1.65
N LYS A 160 -3.02 -15.12 -1.02
CA LYS A 160 -3.24 -15.33 0.42
C LYS A 160 -1.92 -15.31 1.15
N LEU A 161 -1.80 -14.45 2.15
CA LEU A 161 -0.60 -14.23 2.94
C LEU A 161 -0.93 -14.30 4.44
N LYS A 162 0.09 -14.58 5.26
CA LYS A 162 -0.02 -14.58 6.71
C LYS A 162 1.14 -13.81 7.30
N VAL A 163 0.86 -12.77 8.08
CA VAL A 163 1.87 -12.07 8.87
C VAL A 163 2.18 -12.91 10.12
N GLU A 164 3.47 -13.07 10.42
CA GLU A 164 3.96 -13.72 11.63
C GLU A 164 3.46 -12.95 12.87
N GLU A 165 2.80 -13.65 13.79
CA GLU A 165 2.13 -13.05 14.98
C GLU A 165 1.09 -11.96 14.65
N GLY A 166 0.68 -11.87 13.37
CA GLY A 166 -0.25 -10.86 12.87
C GLY A 166 -1.44 -11.46 12.12
N SER A 167 -1.99 -10.69 11.19
CA SER A 167 -3.23 -10.99 10.48
C SER A 167 -3.03 -11.93 9.29
N ALA A 168 -4.09 -12.69 8.96
CA ALA A 168 -4.23 -13.36 7.67
C ALA A 168 -4.74 -12.34 6.64
N LEU A 169 -4.16 -12.34 5.44
CA LEU A 169 -4.41 -11.35 4.39
C LEU A 169 -4.85 -12.07 3.12
N GLU A 170 -5.90 -11.59 2.46
CA GLU A 170 -6.17 -11.88 1.05
C GLU A 170 -6.15 -10.58 0.27
N LEU A 171 -5.20 -10.47 -0.66
CA LEU A 171 -4.88 -9.23 -1.37
C LEU A 171 -5.02 -9.43 -2.87
N GLN A 172 -5.54 -8.42 -3.56
CA GLN A 172 -5.64 -8.38 -5.00
C GLN A 172 -5.60 -6.93 -5.47
N VAL A 173 -4.80 -6.64 -6.50
CA VAL A 173 -4.69 -5.28 -7.04
C VAL A 173 -6.06 -4.81 -7.54
N GLY A 174 -6.41 -3.57 -7.19
CA GLY A 174 -7.68 -2.95 -7.56
C GLY A 174 -8.92 -3.42 -6.80
N HIS A 175 -8.77 -4.28 -5.78
CA HIS A 175 -9.88 -4.80 -4.98
C HIS A 175 -9.67 -4.51 -3.49
N PRO A 176 -10.76 -4.35 -2.70
CA PRO A 176 -10.69 -4.24 -1.24
C PRO A 176 -9.89 -5.39 -0.61
N PRO A 177 -9.01 -5.11 0.37
CA PRO A 177 -8.27 -6.17 1.06
C PRO A 177 -9.17 -6.91 2.05
N VAL A 178 -8.89 -8.20 2.23
CA VAL A 178 -9.54 -9.03 3.26
C VAL A 178 -8.54 -9.33 4.38
N ILE A 179 -8.84 -8.87 5.59
CA ILE A 179 -7.98 -9.00 6.78
C ILE A 179 -8.71 -9.86 7.81
N ASN A 180 -8.13 -11.02 8.16
CA ASN A 180 -8.76 -12.01 9.07
C ASN A 180 -10.20 -12.39 8.67
N GLY A 181 -10.47 -12.46 7.35
CA GLY A 181 -11.80 -12.77 6.82
C GLY A 181 -12.75 -11.57 6.74
N VAL A 182 -12.34 -10.38 7.18
CA VAL A 182 -13.13 -9.15 7.09
C VAL A 182 -12.66 -8.34 5.89
N GLU A 183 -13.57 -8.07 4.95
CA GLU A 183 -13.31 -7.18 3.82
C GLU A 183 -13.39 -5.71 4.29
N ASP A 184 -12.30 -4.96 4.11
CA ASP A 184 -12.26 -3.55 4.47
C ASP A 184 -12.56 -2.68 3.24
N THR A 185 -13.72 -2.00 3.28
CA THR A 185 -14.25 -1.24 2.13
C THR A 185 -14.13 0.27 2.31
N LYS A 186 -13.64 0.74 3.47
CA LYS A 186 -13.54 2.18 3.76
C LYS A 186 -12.21 2.51 4.43
N MET A 187 -11.44 3.37 3.78
CA MET A 187 -10.22 3.94 4.33
C MET A 187 -10.48 5.24 5.08
N ARG A 188 -9.68 5.50 6.11
CA ARG A 188 -9.61 6.83 6.71
C ARG A 188 -9.02 7.83 5.72
N VAL A 189 -9.57 9.04 5.70
CA VAL A 189 -9.08 10.13 4.82
C VAL A 189 -7.90 10.88 5.46
N GLY A 190 -7.69 10.68 6.76
CA GLY A 190 -6.61 11.27 7.55
C GLY A 190 -6.91 11.11 9.03
N CYS A 191 -6.12 11.78 9.89
CA CYS A 191 -6.42 11.82 11.32
C CYS A 191 -7.65 12.72 11.63
N GLY A 192 -8.10 12.74 12.87
CA GLY A 192 -9.24 13.54 13.30
C GLY A 192 -9.06 15.04 13.03
N SER A 193 -7.84 15.56 13.20
CA SER A 193 -7.52 16.95 12.87
C SER A 193 -7.58 17.23 11.36
N ALA A 194 -7.12 16.32 10.50
CA ALA A 194 -7.24 16.47 9.06
C ALA A 194 -8.71 16.45 8.62
N THR A 195 -9.50 15.56 9.21
CA THR A 195 -10.95 15.46 8.97
C THR A 195 -11.66 16.78 9.30
N ILE A 196 -11.34 17.40 10.44
CA ILE A 196 -11.85 18.74 10.76
C ILE A 196 -11.41 19.75 9.71
N GLY A 197 -10.13 19.75 9.31
CA GLY A 197 -9.62 20.66 8.29
C GLY A 197 -10.41 20.59 6.98
N MET A 198 -10.78 19.38 6.55
CA MET A 198 -11.53 19.16 5.30
C MET A 198 -13.01 19.48 5.43
N PHE A 199 -13.63 19.23 6.59
CA PHE A 199 -15.09 19.25 6.73
C PHE A 199 -15.65 20.34 7.64
N ALA A 200 -14.82 21.26 8.18
CA ALA A 200 -15.26 22.30 9.11
C ALA A 200 -16.47 23.11 8.63
N ALA A 201 -16.49 23.50 7.34
CA ALA A 201 -17.61 24.27 6.76
C ALA A 201 -18.94 23.53 6.84
N HIS A 202 -18.94 22.23 6.53
CA HIS A 202 -20.15 21.40 6.59
C HIS A 202 -20.52 21.04 8.04
N LEU A 203 -19.53 20.76 8.90
CA LEU A 203 -19.78 20.38 10.29
C LEU A 203 -20.41 21.53 11.09
N LYS A 204 -19.98 22.78 10.88
CA LYS A 204 -20.54 23.96 11.55
C LYS A 204 -22.05 24.12 11.30
N GLU A 205 -22.54 23.73 10.12
CA GLU A 205 -23.95 23.88 9.78
C GLU A 205 -24.84 22.91 10.58
N VAL A 206 -24.28 21.79 11.04
CA VAL A 206 -25.06 20.71 11.66
C VAL A 206 -24.83 20.57 13.17
N VAL A 207 -23.67 20.96 13.69
CA VAL A 207 -23.33 20.83 15.13
C VAL A 207 -22.58 22.05 15.68
N ASP A 208 -22.69 22.23 16.99
CA ASP A 208 -22.00 23.30 17.72
C ASP A 208 -20.56 22.88 18.08
N GLU A 209 -20.30 21.57 18.15
CA GLU A 209 -18.98 20.97 18.37
C GLU A 209 -18.88 19.59 17.71
N ALA A 210 -17.67 19.22 17.30
CA ALA A 210 -17.34 17.86 16.89
C ALA A 210 -16.01 17.37 17.48
N ILE A 211 -16.02 16.16 18.04
CA ILE A 211 -14.82 15.38 18.39
C ILE A 211 -14.67 14.29 17.35
N ILE A 212 -13.58 14.35 16.57
CA ILE A 212 -13.25 13.33 15.57
C ILE A 212 -12.12 12.45 16.12
N LEU A 213 -12.43 11.20 16.42
CA LEU A 213 -11.51 10.24 17.03
C LEU A 213 -10.61 9.58 15.98
N ASP A 214 -9.31 9.55 16.28
CA ASP A 214 -8.29 8.80 15.54
C ASP A 214 -7.08 8.58 16.47
N HIS A 215 -6.45 7.40 16.39
CA HIS A 215 -5.32 7.05 17.25
C HIS A 215 -4.07 7.91 17.02
N HIS A 216 -3.89 8.48 15.83
CA HIS A 216 -2.78 9.40 15.60
C HIS A 216 -3.09 10.77 16.21
N VAL A 217 -4.25 11.37 15.88
CA VAL A 217 -4.66 12.68 16.38
C VAL A 217 -6.17 12.77 16.47
N VAL A 218 -6.69 12.97 17.68
CA VAL A 218 -8.07 13.36 17.93
C VAL A 218 -8.24 14.85 17.63
N GLY A 219 -9.28 15.19 16.88
CA GLY A 219 -9.61 16.56 16.51
C GLY A 219 -10.78 17.13 17.32
N LEU A 220 -10.71 18.40 17.71
CA LEU A 220 -11.84 19.17 18.27
C LEU A 220 -12.17 20.37 17.38
N LEU A 221 -13.37 20.41 16.81
CA LEU A 221 -13.73 21.33 15.73
C LEU A 221 -13.63 22.80 16.14
N SER A 222 -14.30 23.20 17.23
CA SER A 222 -14.43 24.62 17.58
C SER A 222 -13.12 25.27 18.04
N GLU A 223 -12.17 24.47 18.55
CA GLU A 223 -10.86 24.96 19.00
C GLU A 223 -9.80 24.93 17.87
N HIS A 224 -10.06 24.16 16.81
CA HIS A 224 -9.16 24.01 15.67
C HIS A 224 -9.16 25.27 14.79
N LEU A 225 -8.04 25.56 14.12
CA LEU A 225 -7.92 26.69 13.20
C LEU A 225 -8.97 26.66 12.07
N ALA A 226 -9.35 25.47 11.61
CA ALA A 226 -10.40 25.32 10.61
C ALA A 226 -11.78 25.72 11.14
N GLY A 227 -12.07 25.48 12.43
CA GLY A 227 -13.27 25.96 13.10
C GLY A 227 -13.29 27.49 13.19
N GLU A 228 -12.16 28.09 13.59
CA GLU A 228 -11.99 29.55 13.60
C GLU A 228 -12.18 30.16 12.21
N ALA A 229 -11.61 29.54 11.16
CA ALA A 229 -11.74 30.00 9.77
C ALA A 229 -13.20 30.00 9.28
N VAL A 230 -14.04 29.11 9.82
CA VAL A 230 -15.49 29.13 9.58
C VAL A 230 -16.25 29.90 10.65
N SER A 231 -15.59 30.77 11.42
CA SER A 231 -16.18 31.64 12.45
C SER A 231 -16.84 30.91 13.62
N MET A 232 -16.31 29.74 13.99
CA MET A 232 -16.66 29.11 15.27
C MET A 232 -15.78 29.68 16.38
N SER A 233 -16.32 29.70 17.59
CA SER A 233 -15.57 29.98 18.82
C SER A 233 -15.56 28.72 19.67
N TRP A 234 -14.53 28.55 20.49
CA TRP A 234 -14.40 27.36 21.34
C TRP A 234 -15.66 27.13 22.19
N SER A 235 -16.20 25.92 22.11
CA SER A 235 -17.51 25.55 22.67
C SER A 235 -17.49 25.28 24.18
N GLY A 236 -16.31 25.22 24.80
CA GLY A 236 -16.13 24.77 26.18
C GLY A 236 -15.97 23.25 26.33
N VAL A 237 -16.10 22.47 25.25
CA VAL A 237 -15.95 21.01 25.29
C VAL A 237 -14.47 20.61 25.40
N ILE A 238 -14.19 19.64 26.29
CA ILE A 238 -12.84 19.12 26.54
C ILE A 238 -12.82 17.62 26.18
N PRO A 239 -12.08 17.21 25.13
CA PRO A 239 -11.91 15.80 24.79
C PRO A 239 -11.18 15.02 25.88
N ASN A 240 -11.50 13.73 26.00
CA ASN A 240 -10.76 12.78 26.81
C ASN A 240 -9.49 12.30 26.08
N ALA A 241 -8.58 13.24 25.87
CA ALA A 241 -7.31 13.04 25.22
C ALA A 241 -6.31 14.11 25.70
N ARG A 242 -5.00 13.85 25.53
CA ARG A 242 -3.96 14.81 25.93
C ARG A 242 -3.83 15.90 24.87
N LYS A 243 -4.08 17.15 25.25
CA LYS A 243 -3.93 18.30 24.35
C LYS A 243 -2.48 18.43 23.85
N SER A 244 -2.33 18.59 22.55
CA SER A 244 -1.04 18.87 21.89
C SER A 244 -0.96 20.33 21.48
N THR A 245 -1.86 20.73 20.59
CA THR A 245 -1.96 22.08 20.03
C THR A 245 -3.43 22.43 19.86
N ARG A 246 -3.74 23.64 19.37
CA ARG A 246 -5.11 24.14 19.22
C ARG A 246 -5.99 23.15 18.45
N GLY A 247 -7.01 22.60 19.13
CA GLY A 247 -7.93 21.61 18.54
C GLY A 247 -7.32 20.26 18.15
N ARG A 248 -6.08 19.94 18.57
CA ARG A 248 -5.38 18.67 18.29
C ARG A 248 -4.96 17.98 19.58
N TYR A 249 -5.34 16.72 19.71
CA TYR A 249 -5.13 15.93 20.92
C TYR A 249 -4.58 14.54 20.58
N PHE A 250 -3.79 13.98 21.49
CA PHE A 250 -3.31 12.59 21.41
C PHE A 250 -4.15 11.71 22.33
N GLY A 251 -4.80 10.70 21.75
CA GLY A 251 -5.46 9.64 22.49
C GLY A 251 -4.54 8.43 22.66
N GLU A 252 -4.92 7.50 23.54
CA GLU A 252 -4.26 6.21 23.65
C GLU A 252 -4.77 5.28 22.53
N PRO A 253 -3.89 4.55 21.82
CA PRO A 253 -4.30 3.53 20.85
C PRO A 253 -5.10 2.39 21.51
N GLY A 254 -6.01 1.77 20.76
CA GLY A 254 -6.85 0.68 21.27
C GLY A 254 -7.80 0.10 20.21
N HIS A 255 -8.78 -0.68 20.66
CA HIS A 255 -9.78 -1.34 19.79
C HIS A 255 -11.12 -0.60 19.72
N GLY A 256 -11.16 0.62 20.26
CA GLY A 256 -12.32 1.52 20.26
C GLY A 256 -12.47 2.33 18.97
N TRP A 257 -13.17 3.44 19.06
CA TRP A 257 -13.51 4.30 17.91
C TRP A 257 -12.25 4.97 17.35
N GLY A 258 -12.08 4.96 16.02
CA GLY A 258 -10.90 5.52 15.35
C GLY A 258 -9.57 4.82 15.69
N GLY A 259 -9.63 3.60 16.24
CA GLY A 259 -8.45 2.88 16.75
C GLY A 259 -7.94 3.42 18.09
N THR A 260 -8.73 4.19 18.83
CA THR A 260 -8.39 4.68 20.17
C THR A 260 -8.84 3.70 21.26
N SER A 261 -8.48 3.95 22.52
CA SER A 261 -9.00 3.22 23.68
C SER A 261 -10.45 3.58 24.06
N ILE A 262 -11.08 4.52 23.34
CA ILE A 262 -12.45 4.98 23.62
C ILE A 262 -13.45 3.99 23.01
N GLU A 263 -14.03 3.14 23.85
CA GLU A 263 -15.02 2.13 23.42
C GLU A 263 -16.42 2.71 23.22
N SER A 264 -16.80 3.67 24.08
CA SER A 264 -18.11 4.34 24.03
C SER A 264 -17.98 5.85 23.85
N PRO A 265 -18.87 6.46 23.03
CA PRO A 265 -18.70 7.84 22.57
C PRO A 265 -18.81 8.89 23.67
N GLU A 266 -19.52 8.62 24.76
CA GLU A 266 -19.62 9.52 25.92
C GLU A 266 -18.28 9.68 26.63
N VAL A 267 -17.42 8.65 26.62
CA VAL A 267 -16.08 8.68 27.23
C VAL A 267 -15.15 9.61 26.44
N ALA A 268 -15.46 9.92 25.18
CA ALA A 268 -14.69 10.88 24.39
C ALA A 268 -14.80 12.32 24.93
N ILE A 269 -15.84 12.63 25.71
CA ILE A 269 -16.06 13.94 26.33
C ILE A 269 -15.60 13.85 27.77
N LYS A 270 -14.42 14.40 28.08
CA LYS A 270 -13.90 14.41 29.46
C LYS A 270 -14.73 15.28 30.37
N SER A 271 -15.05 16.48 29.91
CA SER A 271 -15.84 17.47 30.62
C SER A 271 -16.31 18.58 29.69
N VAL A 272 -17.27 19.37 30.14
CA VAL A 272 -17.75 20.58 29.46
C VAL A 272 -17.62 21.76 30.41
N ASP A 273 -16.86 22.78 30.01
CA ASP A 273 -16.72 24.02 30.76
C ASP A 273 -17.97 24.89 30.58
N MET A 274 -18.86 24.84 31.57
CA MET A 274 -20.13 25.58 31.57
C MET A 274 -19.96 27.10 31.75
N SER A 275 -18.76 27.61 32.01
CA SER A 275 -18.49 29.06 31.97
C SER A 275 -18.43 29.59 30.53
N VAL A 276 -18.19 28.70 29.56
CA VAL A 276 -18.12 29.00 28.12
C VAL A 276 -19.28 28.35 27.36
N ALA A 277 -19.57 27.09 27.66
CA ALA A 277 -20.60 26.31 26.99
C ALA A 277 -22.01 26.80 27.29
N LYS A 278 -22.91 26.65 26.31
CA LYS A 278 -24.34 26.94 26.49
C LYS A 278 -25.12 25.65 26.65
N VAL A 279 -26.17 25.70 27.45
CA VAL A 279 -27.14 24.60 27.56
C VAL A 279 -27.76 24.36 26.17
N GLY A 280 -27.88 23.10 25.79
CA GLY A 280 -28.51 22.70 24.53
C GLY A 280 -27.58 22.60 23.31
N ILE A 281 -26.29 22.93 23.43
CA ILE A 281 -25.32 22.73 22.34
C ILE A 281 -25.25 21.25 21.94
N LYS A 282 -25.09 21.02 20.64
CA LYS A 282 -24.97 19.70 20.01
C LYS A 282 -23.50 19.34 19.83
N ILE A 283 -23.10 18.20 20.38
CA ILE A 283 -21.71 17.68 20.31
C ILE A 283 -21.75 16.37 19.51
N LEU A 284 -21.12 16.36 18.33
CA LEU A 284 -20.90 15.13 17.56
C LEU A 284 -19.63 14.45 18.05
N VAL A 285 -19.72 13.16 18.38
CA VAL A 285 -18.55 12.29 18.52
C VAL A 285 -18.59 11.29 17.40
N THR A 286 -17.54 11.23 16.57
CA THR A 286 -17.42 10.28 15.47
C THR A 286 -15.96 9.93 15.22
N GLU A 287 -15.69 9.07 14.25
CA GLU A 287 -14.33 8.72 13.81
C GLU A 287 -14.15 9.08 12.32
N THR A 288 -12.93 8.99 11.82
CA THR A 288 -12.49 9.54 10.53
C THR A 288 -13.18 8.94 9.30
N THR A 289 -13.76 7.75 9.41
CA THR A 289 -14.58 7.09 8.38
C THR A 289 -16.09 7.33 8.55
N ALA A 290 -16.49 7.94 9.67
CA ALA A 290 -17.88 8.21 10.07
C ALA A 290 -18.82 6.98 10.04
N GLN A 291 -18.28 5.76 10.13
CA GLN A 291 -19.04 4.53 10.32
C GLN A 291 -19.69 4.47 11.70
N LYS A 292 -19.07 5.09 12.71
CA LYS A 292 -19.62 5.25 14.06
C LYS A 292 -19.83 6.72 14.37
N ALA A 293 -21.01 7.08 14.85
CA ALA A 293 -21.35 8.45 15.24
C ALA A 293 -22.34 8.46 16.41
N ALA A 294 -22.20 9.44 17.29
CA ALA A 294 -23.14 9.72 18.36
C ALA A 294 -23.30 11.23 18.51
N LEU A 295 -24.53 11.68 18.73
CA LEU A 295 -24.85 13.08 18.94
C LEU A 295 -25.31 13.29 20.37
N PHE A 296 -24.60 14.15 21.10
CA PHE A 296 -24.91 14.52 22.47
C PHE A 296 -25.48 15.94 22.52
N ARG A 297 -26.23 16.20 23.59
CA ARG A 297 -26.73 17.54 23.90
C ARG A 297 -26.46 17.86 25.36
N VAL A 298 -25.86 19.01 25.62
CA VAL A 298 -25.61 19.50 26.99
C VAL A 298 -26.94 19.80 27.67
N ARG A 299 -27.16 19.21 28.84
CA ARG A 299 -28.32 19.46 29.71
C ARG A 299 -27.86 20.18 30.99
N ASN A 300 -28.82 20.80 31.68
CA ASN A 300 -28.63 21.34 33.03
C ASN A 300 -28.30 20.24 34.04
#